data_AF-A0A376U6R5-F1
#
_entry.id   AF-A0A376U6R5-F1
#
_cell.length_a   1.000
_cell.length_b   1.000
_cell.length_c   1.000
_cell.angle_alpha   90.00
_cell.angle_beta   90.00
_cell.angle_gamma   90.00
#
_symmetry.space_group_name_H-M   'P 1'
#
loop_
_entity.id
_entity.type
_entity.pdbx_description
1 polymer ?
#
loop_
_entity_poly.entity_id
_entity_poly.type
_entity_poly.pdbx_seq_one_letter_code
_entity_poly.pdbx_strand_id
1 'polypeptide(L)' 'MLRDSLLEPTETVVEMVAELHRVYSAKNKAYGLFSEESELAQTLRLQRQGEEDFWHLAARQPGACVTN' A
#
# COMPACT_ATOMS: atom_id res chain seq x y z
N MET A 1 -3.24 -14.60 11.10
CA MET A 1 -4.25 -13.73 11.74
C MET A 1 -3.60 -12.39 12.05
N LEU A 2 -4.32 -11.29 11.80
CA LEU A 2 -3.94 -9.97 12.27
C LEU A 2 -4.32 -9.83 13.75
N ARG A 3 -3.72 -8.88 14.45
CA ARG A 3 -4.07 -8.58 15.84
C ARG A 3 -5.35 -7.77 15.88
N ASP A 4 -6.28 -8.15 16.76
CA ASP A 4 -7.57 -7.47 16.93
C ASP A 4 -7.53 -6.41 18.05
N SER A 5 -6.39 -6.23 18.71
CA SER A 5 -6.20 -5.27 19.81
C SER A 5 -5.03 -4.33 19.56
N LEU A 6 -5.16 -3.10 20.08
CA LEU A 6 -4.12 -2.08 20.02
C LEU A 6 -2.88 -2.50 20.81
N LEU A 7 -1.72 -2.01 20.38
CA LEU A 7 -0.48 -2.15 21.13
C LEU A 7 -0.50 -1.18 22.30
N GLU A 8 -0.15 -1.67 23.49
CA GLU A 8 0.16 -0.81 24.61
C GLU A 8 1.35 0.09 24.25
N PRO A 9 1.33 1.38 24.61
CA PRO A 9 2.37 2.34 24.25
C PRO A 9 3.61 2.18 25.14
N THR A 10 4.21 0.99 25.11
CA THR A 10 5.49 0.72 25.76
C THR A 10 6.62 1.45 25.03
N GLU A 11 7.73 1.68 25.72
CA GLU A 11 8.91 2.37 25.18
C GLU A 11 9.34 1.82 23.81
N THR A 12 9.42 0.49 23.69
CA THR A 12 9.76 -0.18 22.42
C THR A 12 8.74 0.09 21.30
N VAL A 13 7.44 0.16 21.62
CA VAL A 13 6.40 0.46 20.62
C VAL A 13 6.51 1.91 20.17
N VAL A 14 6.80 2.83 21.09
CA VAL A 14 6.99 4.26 20.78
C VAL A 14 8.22 4.47 19.90
N GLU A 15 9.34 3.83 20.20
CA GLU A 15 10.55 3.87 19.38
C GLU A 15 10.31 3.35 17.96
N MET A 16 9.65 2.21 17.83
CA MET A 16 9.28 1.63 16.54
C MET A 16 8.39 2.58 15.72
N VAL A 17 7.39 3.21 16.37
CA VAL A 17 6.52 4.20 15.70
C VAL A 17 7.30 5.44 15.27
N ALA A 18 8.25 5.91 16.08
CA ALA A 18 9.11 7.04 15.74
C ALA A 18 10.04 6.71 14.55
N GLU A 19 10.59 5.48 14.49
CA GLU A 19 11.36 5.02 13.33
C GLU A 19 10.50 4.93 12.07
N LEU A 20 9.27 4.42 12.18
CA LEU A 20 8.32 4.40 11.07
C LEU A 20 8.01 5.82 10.58
N HIS A 21 7.69 6.75 11.48
CA HIS A 21 7.51 8.15 11.12
C HIS A 21 8.77 8.72 10.45
N ARG A 22 9.97 8.45 10.95
CA ARG A 22 11.21 8.92 10.31
C ARG A 22 11.38 8.39 8.89
N VAL A 23 11.12 7.09 8.67
CA VAL A 23 11.28 6.42 7.36
C VAL A 23 10.21 6.85 6.37
N TYR A 24 8.98 7.06 6.84
CA TYR A 24 7.81 7.29 5.99
C TYR A 24 7.35 8.76 5.92
N SER A 25 7.67 9.61 6.89
CA SER A 25 7.32 11.04 6.85
C SER A 25 8.07 11.83 5.78
N ALA A 26 9.20 11.32 5.29
CA ALA A 26 9.93 11.95 4.18
C ALA A 26 9.30 11.68 2.79
N LYS A 27 8.32 10.77 2.67
CA LYS A 27 7.70 10.42 1.38
C LYS A 27 6.34 11.09 1.21
N ASN A 28 6.35 12.27 0.60
CA ASN A 28 5.22 12.81 -0.15
C ASN A 28 4.96 12.04 -1.47
N LYS A 29 5.18 10.72 -1.53
CA LYS A 29 5.12 9.93 -2.78
C LYS A 29 4.65 8.50 -2.49
N ALA A 30 3.34 8.35 -2.32
CA ALA A 30 2.64 7.06 -2.49
C ALA A 30 1.19 7.23 -2.97
N TYR A 31 0.70 8.46 -3.10
CA TYR A 31 -0.53 8.76 -3.81
C TYR A 31 -0.15 9.34 -5.18
N GLY A 32 0.36 8.48 -6.08
CA GLY A 32 0.30 8.82 -7.50
C GLY A 32 -1.17 8.88 -7.88
N LEU A 33 -1.60 9.90 -8.62
CA LEU A 33 -2.91 9.87 -9.25
C LEU A 33 -2.90 8.68 -10.21
N PHE A 34 -3.71 7.67 -9.93
CA PHE A 34 -3.82 6.52 -10.81
C PHE A 34 -4.53 6.95 -12.08
N SER A 35 -3.85 6.86 -13.22
CA SER A 35 -4.52 7.01 -14.52
C SER A 35 -5.58 5.92 -14.68
N GLU A 36 -6.71 6.27 -15.29
CA GLU A 36 -7.76 5.31 -15.65
C GLU A 36 -7.29 4.26 -16.68
N GLU A 37 -6.18 4.54 -17.39
CA GLU A 37 -5.49 3.62 -18.30
C GLU A 37 -4.46 2.72 -17.58
N SER A 38 -4.24 2.91 -16.27
CA SER A 38 -3.24 2.13 -15.54
C SER A 38 -3.64 0.65 -15.43
N GLU A 39 -2.62 -0.21 -15.42
CA GLU A 39 -2.78 -1.65 -15.20
C GLU A 39 -3.52 -1.92 -13.88
N LEU A 40 -3.26 -1.13 -12.83
CA LEU A 40 -4.00 -1.20 -11.56
C LEU A 40 -5.49 -0.92 -11.75
N ALA A 41 -5.87 0.09 -12.53
CA ALA A 41 -7.28 0.41 -12.77
C ALA A 41 -7.99 -0.71 -13.52
N GLN A 42 -7.31 -1.37 -14.46
CA GLN A 42 -7.83 -2.53 -15.17
C GLN A 42 -8.00 -3.74 -14.23
N THR A 43 -6.97 -4.08 -13.45
CA THR A 43 -7.03 -5.19 -12.49
C THR A 43 -8.09 -4.95 -11.41
N LEU A 44 -8.29 -3.71 -10.93
CA LEU A 44 -9.37 -3.39 -9.99
C LEU A 44 -10.78 -3.54 -10.59
N ARG A 45 -10.94 -3.27 -11.89
CA ARG A 45 -12.21 -3.48 -12.60
C ARG A 45 -12.51 -4.99 -12.72
N LEU A 46 -11.51 -5.78 -13.12
CA LEU A 46 -11.62 -7.24 -13.23
C LEU A 46 -11.85 -7.90 -11.87
N GLN A 47 -11.17 -7.44 -10.81
CA GLN A 47 -11.38 -7.91 -9.45
C GLN A 47 -12.81 -7.64 -8.96
N ARG A 48 -13.36 -6.46 -9.27
CA ARG A 48 -14.75 -6.12 -8.92
C ARG A 48 -15.77 -6.96 -9.68
N GLN A 49 -15.41 -7.43 -10.88
CA GLN A 49 -16.20 -8.38 -11.68
C GLN A 49 -16.02 -9.83 -11.21
N GLY A 50 -15.08 -10.09 -10.29
CA GLY A 50 -14.78 -11.43 -9.78
C GLY A 50 -13.92 -12.28 -10.72
N GLU A 51 -13.30 -11.67 -11.73
CA GLU A 51 -12.54 -12.37 -12.77
C GLU A 51 -11.05 -12.53 -12.40
N GLU A 52 -10.51 -11.67 -11.53
CA GLU A 52 -9.09 -11.72 -11.12
C GLU A 52 -8.89 -11.43 -9.63
N ASP A 53 -7.88 -12.07 -9.03
CA ASP A 53 -7.44 -11.81 -7.66
C ASP A 53 -6.46 -10.62 -7.61
N PHE A 54 -6.73 -9.67 -6.72
CA PHE A 54 -5.89 -8.48 -6.49
C PHE A 54 -4.40 -8.80 -6.23
N TRP A 55 -4.13 -10.01 -5.71
CA TRP A 55 -2.79 -10.48 -5.39
C TRP A 55 -1.88 -10.65 -6.61
N HIS A 56 -2.43 -10.88 -7.80
CA HIS A 56 -1.63 -10.94 -9.03
C HIS A 56 -0.92 -9.61 -9.34
N LEU A 57 -1.56 -8.48 -9.04
CA LEU A 57 -0.94 -7.17 -9.19
C LEU A 57 0.12 -6.93 -8.12
N ALA A 58 -0.18 -7.27 -6.86
CA ALA A 58 0.75 -7.05 -5.74
C ALA A 58 2.05 -7.85 -5.86
N ALA A 59 2.03 -8.97 -6.58
CA ALA A 59 3.20 -9.81 -6.86
C ALA A 59 4.03 -9.32 -8.05
N ARG A 60 3.51 -8.44 -8.90
CA ARG A 60 4.25 -7.81 -10.01
C ARG A 60 5.04 -6.61 -9.48
N GLN A 61 6.31 -6.51 -9.86
CA GLN A 61 7.19 -5.43 -9.40
C GLN A 61 6.56 -4.03 -9.67
N PRO A 62 6.62 -3.08 -8.71
CA PRO A 62 5.89 -1.81 -8.76
C PRO A 62 6.56 -0.75 -9.67
N GLY A 63 7.11 -1.16 -10.81
CA GLY A 63 7.89 -0.27 -11.69
C GLY A 63 7.09 0.62 -12.62
N ALA A 64 5.77 0.44 -12.76
CA ALA A 64 5.03 0.97 -13.91
C ALA A 64 3.83 1.89 -13.61
N CYS A 65 3.46 2.10 -12.34
CA CYS A 65 2.17 2.74 -12.00
C CYS A 65 2.24 4.16 -11.42
N VAL A 66 3.42 4.79 -11.38
CA VAL A 66 3.55 6.18 -10.89
C VAL A 66 3.82 7.10 -12.09
N THR A 67 2.77 7.76 -12.58
CA THR A 67 2.91 8.94 -13.46
C THR A 67 3.09 10.18 -12.59
N ASN A 68 4.04 11.04 -12.96
CA ASN A 68 4.34 12.32 -12.32
C ASN A 68 3.31 13.39 -12.71
#